data_AF-A0A1I4JNS8-F1
#
_entry.id   AF-A0A1I4JNS8-F1
#
_cell.length_a   1.000
_cell.length_b   1.000
_cell.length_c   1.000
_cell.angle_alpha   90.00
_cell.angle_beta   90.00
_cell.angle_gamma   90.00
#
_symmetry.space_group_name_H-M   'P 1'
#
loop_
_entity.id
_entity.type
_entity.pdbx_description
1 polymer ?
#
loop_
_entity_poly.entity_id
_entity_poly.type
_entity_poly.pdbx_seq_one_letter_code
_entity_poly.pdbx_strand_id
1 'polypeptide(L)'
;MGDELLRYIHRYFETNGASILHRSNHSIQIKLTEALDRELMNRPFYWHYVKKTGGIPEPMTLTFFTEQPKDRSEKGEWLHVGTPRLHQIFESARSKGIWCLLYEHHKPQQTPAPLYPWLVVNVKFSFVSHQRKDKIVSYGLQLIHGQLVHNMMENLKPLCLEPIIADHSFPMASLIQVESGLRRIKNEARRFVDEHPDDWAEKAEKKMLEELTLLHAYNQAVSSAWEDYEKEKNDIRSRYHPSVHIDISNSGLFYLSQSSF
;
A
#
# COMPACT_ATOMS: atom_id res chain seq x y z
N MET A 1 8.43 0.12 -17.79
CA MET A 1 8.82 -0.42 -16.48
C MET A 1 9.95 0.37 -15.82
N GLY A 2 11.11 0.58 -16.47
CA GLY A 2 12.22 1.38 -15.89
C GLY A 2 11.84 2.83 -15.55
N ASP A 3 11.14 3.53 -16.46
CA ASP A 3 10.69 4.92 -16.22
C ASP A 3 9.68 5.05 -15.07
N GLU A 4 8.74 4.12 -14.94
CA GLU A 4 7.78 4.11 -13.82
C GLU A 4 8.48 3.91 -12.48
N LEU A 5 9.50 3.06 -12.44
CA LEU A 5 10.31 2.84 -11.24
C LEU A 5 11.08 4.11 -10.85
N LEU A 6 11.76 4.78 -11.80
CA LEU A 6 12.44 6.05 -11.51
C LEU A 6 11.46 7.12 -11.02
N ARG A 7 10.29 7.21 -11.64
CA ARG A 7 9.24 8.16 -11.25
C ARG A 7 8.75 7.89 -9.83
N TYR A 8 8.56 6.62 -9.49
CA TYR A 8 8.19 6.22 -8.13
C TYR A 8 9.27 6.60 -7.11
N ILE A 9 10.53 6.27 -7.40
CA ILE A 9 11.68 6.56 -6.54
C ILE A 9 11.82 8.06 -6.32
N HIS A 10 11.79 8.85 -7.40
CA HIS A 10 11.82 10.31 -7.34
C HIS A 10 10.75 10.85 -6.39
N ARG A 11 9.48 10.48 -6.64
CA ARG A 11 8.34 10.94 -5.84
C ARG A 11 8.49 10.54 -4.37
N TYR A 12 8.90 9.31 -4.09
CA TYR A 12 9.11 8.85 -2.72
C TYR A 12 10.14 9.70 -1.98
N PHE A 13 11.32 9.91 -2.56
CA PHE A 13 12.39 10.65 -1.91
C PHE A 13 12.06 12.14 -1.76
N GLU A 14 11.48 12.75 -2.79
CA GLU A 14 11.00 14.14 -2.76
C GLU A 14 9.93 14.35 -1.67
N THR A 15 8.95 13.45 -1.58
CA THR A 15 7.88 13.53 -0.55
C THR A 15 8.45 13.38 0.87
N ASN A 16 9.56 12.66 1.03
CA ASN A 16 10.25 12.48 2.32
C ASN A 16 11.34 13.56 2.57
N GLY A 17 11.36 14.63 1.77
CA GLY A 17 12.25 15.79 1.96
C GLY A 17 13.71 15.54 1.59
N ALA A 18 14.02 14.47 0.86
CA ALA A 18 15.36 14.24 0.34
C ALA A 18 15.67 15.18 -0.84
N SER A 19 16.92 15.62 -0.95
CA SER A 19 17.34 16.47 -2.06
C SER A 19 17.71 15.60 -3.28
N ILE A 20 17.04 15.83 -4.40
CA ILE A 20 17.40 15.22 -5.68
C ILE A 20 18.58 16.01 -6.27
N LEU A 21 19.75 15.38 -6.35
CA LEU A 21 20.99 16.03 -6.83
C LEU A 21 21.12 15.97 -8.34
N HIS A 22 20.80 14.81 -8.93
CA HIS A 22 20.88 14.59 -10.36
C HIS A 22 19.80 13.59 -10.79
N ARG A 23 19.23 13.78 -11.97
CA ARG A 23 18.27 12.86 -12.58
C ARG A 23 18.55 12.76 -14.07
N SER A 24 18.66 11.52 -14.54
CA SER A 24 18.70 11.18 -15.96
C SER A 24 17.53 10.24 -16.31
N ASN A 25 17.48 9.80 -17.56
CA ASN A 25 16.47 8.83 -18.02
C ASN A 25 16.63 7.44 -17.41
N HIS A 26 17.82 7.11 -16.89
CA HIS A 26 18.15 5.77 -16.39
C HIS A 26 18.77 5.78 -15.00
N SER A 27 19.00 6.95 -14.41
CA SER A 27 19.62 7.10 -13.10
C SER A 27 19.07 8.27 -12.29
N ILE A 28 19.14 8.15 -10.97
CA ILE A 28 18.80 9.22 -10.05
C ILE A 28 19.77 9.22 -8.87
N GLN A 29 20.25 10.41 -8.51
CA GLN A 29 21.15 10.63 -7.38
C GLN A 29 20.48 11.50 -6.33
N ILE A 30 20.51 11.05 -5.08
CA ILE A 30 19.66 11.57 -4.01
C ILE A 30 20.51 11.72 -2.75
N LYS A 31 20.48 12.90 -2.13
CA LYS A 31 21.00 13.11 -0.77
C LYS A 31 19.89 12.81 0.22
N LEU A 32 20.11 11.82 1.08
CA LEU A 32 19.14 11.43 2.09
C LEU A 32 19.00 12.51 3.17
N THR A 33 17.85 12.50 3.85
CA THR A 33 17.70 13.16 5.16
C THR A 33 18.27 12.27 6.25
N GLU A 34 18.53 12.81 7.45
CA GLU A 34 18.94 12.00 8.61
C GLU A 34 17.92 10.89 8.92
N ALA A 35 16.62 11.18 8.83
CA ALA A 35 15.56 10.20 9.07
C ALA A 35 15.60 9.06 8.05
N LEU A 36 15.73 9.38 6.75
CA LEU A 36 15.80 8.38 5.69
C LEU A 36 17.10 7.57 5.74
N ASP A 37 18.23 8.18 6.11
CA ASP A 37 19.49 7.45 6.27
C ASP A 37 19.37 6.43 7.40
N ARG A 38 18.80 6.80 8.55
CA ARG A 38 18.57 5.85 9.66
C ARG A 38 17.60 4.72 9.30
N GLU A 39 16.58 5.02 8.51
CA GLU A 39 15.54 4.07 8.16
C GLU A 39 15.99 3.09 7.07
N LEU A 40 16.62 3.60 6.01
CA LEU A 40 17.00 2.80 4.85
C LEU A 40 18.43 2.27 5.00
N MET A 41 19.33 2.99 5.65
CA MET A 41 20.73 2.61 5.75
C MET A 41 21.00 1.88 7.08
N ASN A 42 21.68 0.74 7.00
CA ASN A 42 22.12 0.00 8.18
C ASN A 42 23.38 0.63 8.79
N ARG A 43 23.27 1.87 9.27
CA ARG A 43 24.40 2.67 9.83
C ARG A 43 24.18 3.09 11.29
N PRO A 44 23.69 2.22 12.20
CA PRO A 44 23.33 2.62 13.57
C PRO A 44 24.52 3.16 14.37
N PHE A 45 25.72 2.58 14.18
CA PHE A 45 26.93 3.01 14.90
C PHE A 45 27.39 4.42 14.52
N TYR A 46 27.26 4.80 13.24
CA TYR A 46 27.57 6.15 12.79
C TYR A 46 26.68 7.17 13.51
N TRP A 47 25.37 6.93 13.50
CA TRP A 47 24.40 7.81 14.14
C TRP A 47 24.57 7.89 15.66
N HIS A 48 24.90 6.75 16.30
CA HIS A 48 25.22 6.73 17.72
C HIS A 48 26.47 7.54 18.06
N TYR A 49 27.52 7.42 17.23
CA TYR A 49 28.75 8.17 17.40
C TYR A 49 28.51 9.67 17.25
N VAL A 50 27.89 10.11 16.14
CA VAL A 50 27.57 11.52 15.86
C VAL A 50 26.76 12.14 17.01
N LYS A 51 25.75 11.42 17.51
CA LYS A 51 24.93 11.87 18.64
C LYS A 51 25.73 12.00 19.94
N LYS A 52 26.68 11.10 20.19
CA LYS A 52 27.54 11.13 21.40
C LYS A 52 28.60 12.22 21.36
N THR A 53 29.18 12.47 20.20
CA THR A 53 30.28 13.42 20.04
C THR A 53 29.81 14.84 19.73
N GLY A 54 28.52 15.04 19.46
CA GLY A 54 27.99 16.32 18.98
C GLY A 54 28.48 16.66 17.58
N GLY A 55 28.87 15.65 16.79
CA GLY A 55 29.30 15.83 15.41
C GLY A 55 28.18 16.35 14.52
N ILE A 56 28.55 16.92 13.37
CA ILE A 56 27.58 17.36 12.36
C ILE A 56 27.06 16.13 11.59
N PRO A 57 25.74 15.89 11.54
CA PRO A 57 25.15 14.85 10.72
C PRO A 57 25.53 14.95 9.24
N GLU A 58 25.99 13.84 8.65
CA GLU A 58 26.24 13.70 7.22
C GLU A 58 25.49 12.49 6.65
N PRO A 59 24.23 12.67 6.24
CA PRO A 59 23.45 11.63 5.57
C PRO A 59 24.11 11.16 4.27
N MET A 60 23.89 9.91 3.87
CA MET A 60 24.47 9.34 2.65
C MET A 60 23.84 9.93 1.37
N THR A 61 24.63 9.95 0.30
CA THR A 61 24.13 10.14 -1.07
C THR A 61 24.01 8.78 -1.73
N LEU A 62 22.84 8.47 -2.27
CA LEU A 62 22.58 7.25 -3.04
C LEU A 62 22.47 7.57 -4.52
N THR A 63 22.95 6.65 -5.35
CA THR A 63 22.74 6.67 -6.80
C THR A 63 22.03 5.39 -7.18
N PHE A 64 20.91 5.50 -7.86
CA PHE A 64 20.13 4.36 -8.36
C PHE A 64 20.14 4.33 -9.89
N PHE A 65 20.19 3.12 -10.45
CA PHE A 65 20.09 2.87 -11.88
C PHE A 65 18.91 1.95 -12.18
N THR A 66 18.17 2.18 -13.27
CA THR A 66 17.10 1.25 -13.71
C THR A 66 17.50 0.32 -14.84
N GLU A 67 18.64 0.60 -15.45
CA GLU A 67 19.30 -0.30 -16.40
C GLU A 67 20.60 -0.79 -15.77
N GLN A 68 21.04 -1.96 -16.21
CA GLN A 68 22.32 -2.48 -15.74
C GLN A 68 23.43 -1.53 -16.21
N PRO A 69 24.23 -0.96 -15.29
CA PRO A 69 25.29 -0.04 -15.67
C PRO A 69 26.28 -0.77 -16.59
N LYS A 70 26.62 -0.14 -17.72
CA LYS A 70 27.54 -0.71 -18.72
C LYS A 70 28.98 -0.73 -18.22
N ASP A 71 29.32 0.19 -17.33
CA ASP A 71 30.62 0.28 -16.68
C ASP A 71 30.50 -0.13 -15.21
N ARG A 72 31.40 -1.00 -14.74
CA ARG A 72 31.50 -1.39 -13.32
C ARG A 72 32.06 -0.27 -12.43
N SER A 73 32.60 0.80 -13.02
CA SER A 73 33.13 1.95 -12.28
C SER A 73 32.02 2.86 -11.71
N GLU A 74 30.80 2.78 -12.25
CA GLU A 74 29.66 3.57 -11.80
C GLU A 74 29.23 3.16 -10.39
N LYS A 75 29.46 4.06 -9.42
CA LYS A 75 29.06 3.85 -8.03
C LYS A 75 27.55 4.06 -7.88
N GLY A 76 26.80 2.98 -7.65
CA GLY A 76 25.39 3.03 -7.29
C GLY A 76 24.73 1.66 -7.28
N GLU A 77 23.45 1.63 -6.95
CA GLU A 77 22.64 0.41 -6.83
C GLU A 77 21.74 0.27 -8.07
N TRP A 78 21.82 -0.88 -8.74
CA TRP A 78 20.85 -1.22 -9.78
C TRP A 78 19.53 -1.65 -9.13
N LEU A 79 18.45 -0.94 -9.46
CA LEU A 79 17.11 -1.19 -8.94
C LEU A 79 16.29 -1.96 -9.98
N HIS A 80 15.73 -3.08 -9.52
CA HIS A 80 14.64 -3.80 -10.17
C HIS A 80 13.63 -4.26 -9.11
N VAL A 81 12.51 -4.83 -9.54
CA VAL A 81 11.37 -5.17 -8.67
C VAL A 81 11.75 -6.12 -7.51
N GLY A 82 12.78 -6.94 -7.68
CA GLY A 82 13.25 -7.90 -6.65
C GLY A 82 14.39 -7.39 -5.78
N THR A 83 14.86 -6.15 -5.95
CA THR A 83 15.97 -5.63 -5.14
C THR A 83 15.50 -5.38 -3.70
N PRO A 84 16.24 -5.84 -2.67
CA PRO A 84 15.86 -5.63 -1.27
C PRO A 84 15.64 -4.16 -0.91
N ARG A 85 16.45 -3.26 -1.48
CA ARG A 85 16.31 -1.80 -1.32
C ARG A 85 14.94 -1.29 -1.73
N LEU A 86 14.43 -1.77 -2.86
CA LEU A 86 13.14 -1.33 -3.37
C LEU A 86 11.99 -1.81 -2.46
N HIS A 87 12.09 -3.04 -1.94
CA HIS A 87 11.13 -3.53 -0.94
C HIS A 87 11.13 -2.69 0.33
N GLN A 88 12.30 -2.31 0.86
CA GLN A 88 12.40 -1.41 2.03
C GLN A 88 11.73 -0.05 1.75
N ILE A 89 11.91 0.50 0.55
CA ILE A 89 11.28 1.76 0.15
C ILE A 89 9.74 1.60 0.08
N PHE A 90 9.24 0.49 -0.46
CA PHE A 90 7.81 0.20 -0.48
C PHE A 90 7.22 0.03 0.92
N GLU A 91 7.92 -0.65 1.82
CA GLU A 91 7.49 -0.82 3.21
C GLU A 91 7.47 0.51 3.96
N SER A 92 8.49 1.34 3.78
CA SER A 92 8.54 2.70 4.35
C SER A 92 7.41 3.58 3.82
N ALA A 93 7.16 3.56 2.50
CA ALA A 93 6.06 4.31 1.91
C ALA A 93 4.71 3.86 2.47
N ARG A 94 4.51 2.54 2.62
CA ARG A 94 3.29 1.97 3.19
C ARG A 94 3.09 2.36 4.64
N SER A 95 4.14 2.31 5.47
CA SER A 95 4.04 2.64 6.90
C SER A 95 3.72 4.12 7.15
N LYS A 96 4.27 5.02 6.33
CA LYS A 96 4.01 6.46 6.40
C LYS A 96 2.65 6.85 5.81
N GLY A 97 2.13 6.06 4.87
CA GLY A 97 0.88 6.33 4.15
C GLY A 97 -0.38 5.73 4.76
N ILE A 98 -0.36 5.26 6.02
CA ILE A 98 -1.51 4.54 6.63
C ILE A 98 -2.71 5.46 6.89
N TRP A 99 -2.44 6.69 7.36
CA TRP A 99 -3.46 7.66 7.74
C TRP A 99 -3.13 9.05 7.19
N CYS A 100 -4.13 9.78 6.71
CA CYS A 100 -3.99 11.20 6.34
C CYS A 100 -5.19 12.04 6.76
N LEU A 101 -4.97 13.35 6.87
CA LEU A 101 -5.99 14.36 7.06
C LEU A 101 -5.76 15.44 6.01
N LEU A 102 -6.70 15.62 5.09
CA LEU A 102 -6.56 16.50 3.93
C LEU A 102 -7.82 17.36 3.74
N TYR A 103 -7.62 18.53 3.17
CA TYR A 103 -8.65 19.52 2.88
C TYR A 103 -8.63 19.84 1.39
N GLU A 104 -9.80 19.99 0.79
CA GLU A 104 -9.92 20.46 -0.58
C GLU A 104 -9.54 21.94 -0.66
N HIS A 105 -8.54 22.24 -1.48
CA HIS A 105 -8.10 23.60 -1.76
C HIS A 105 -8.80 24.08 -3.03
N HIS A 106 -9.76 24.98 -2.88
CA HIS A 106 -10.41 25.65 -4.01
C HIS A 106 -9.83 27.05 -4.21
N LYS A 107 -10.07 27.64 -5.39
CA LYS A 107 -9.69 29.04 -5.65
C LYS A 107 -10.37 29.96 -4.62
N PRO A 108 -9.71 31.01 -4.15
CA PRO A 108 -10.26 31.90 -3.13
C PRO A 108 -11.61 32.45 -3.57
N GLN A 109 -12.64 32.21 -2.76
CA GLN A 109 -13.99 32.73 -2.95
C GLN A 109 -14.24 33.89 -1.98
N GLN A 110 -15.15 34.79 -2.34
CA GLN A 110 -15.52 35.93 -1.49
C GLN A 110 -16.31 35.50 -0.24
N THR A 111 -17.00 34.37 -0.31
CA THR A 111 -17.80 33.82 0.80
C THR A 111 -17.13 32.60 1.41
N PRO A 112 -17.13 32.46 2.75
CA PRO A 112 -16.63 31.27 3.41
C PRO A 112 -17.34 30.01 2.93
N ALA A 113 -16.58 28.99 2.51
CA ALA A 113 -17.13 27.72 2.02
C ALA A 113 -17.03 26.61 3.09
N PRO A 114 -18.11 25.85 3.33
CA PRO A 114 -18.07 24.70 4.23
C PRO A 114 -17.35 23.52 3.57
N LEU A 115 -16.55 22.80 4.35
CA LEU A 115 -15.95 21.52 3.96
C LEU A 115 -16.54 20.37 4.78
N TYR A 116 -17.04 19.36 4.10
CA TYR A 116 -17.73 18.21 4.68
C TYR A 116 -16.74 17.07 4.95
N PRO A 117 -16.80 16.42 6.14
CA PRO A 117 -15.91 15.33 6.51
C PRO A 117 -16.28 14.02 5.80
N TRP A 118 -15.33 13.45 5.08
CA TRP A 118 -15.37 12.16 4.42
C TRP A 118 -14.32 11.22 4.98
N LEU A 119 -14.74 10.11 5.56
CA LEU A 119 -13.86 9.00 5.90
C LEU A 119 -13.60 8.18 4.64
N VAL A 120 -12.37 8.19 4.15
CA VAL A 120 -11.97 7.43 2.96
C VAL A 120 -11.11 6.27 3.38
N VAL A 121 -11.42 5.08 2.89
CA VAL A 121 -10.75 3.82 3.25
C VAL A 121 -10.48 3.02 1.99
N ASN A 122 -9.23 2.65 1.78
CA ASN A 122 -8.81 1.79 0.69
C ASN A 122 -8.65 0.37 1.20
N VAL A 123 -9.46 -0.55 0.69
CA VAL A 123 -9.52 -1.95 1.12
C VAL A 123 -8.97 -2.82 0.00
N LYS A 124 -8.06 -3.72 0.36
CA LYS A 124 -7.51 -4.76 -0.50
C LYS A 124 -8.17 -6.09 -0.17
N PHE A 125 -8.78 -6.69 -1.17
CA PHE A 125 -9.32 -8.04 -1.15
C PHE A 125 -8.33 -8.96 -1.85
N SER A 126 -7.85 -10.00 -1.17
CA SER A 126 -6.99 -11.04 -1.76
C SER A 126 -7.75 -12.36 -1.75
N PHE A 127 -8.16 -12.82 -2.93
CA PHE A 127 -8.79 -14.14 -3.13
C PHE A 127 -7.68 -15.14 -3.38
N VAL A 128 -7.48 -16.08 -2.45
CA VAL A 128 -6.33 -16.98 -2.41
C VAL A 128 -6.80 -18.43 -2.48
N SER A 129 -6.16 -19.19 -3.37
CA SER A 129 -6.17 -20.64 -3.44
C SER A 129 -4.82 -21.05 -4.06
N HIS A 130 -4.81 -22.00 -5.01
CA HIS A 130 -3.67 -22.21 -5.91
C HIS A 130 -3.30 -20.96 -6.75
N GLN A 131 -4.20 -20.00 -6.88
CA GLN A 131 -3.96 -18.70 -7.50
C GLN A 131 -4.32 -17.59 -6.51
N ARG A 132 -3.62 -16.46 -6.63
CA ARG A 132 -3.91 -15.25 -5.88
C ARG A 132 -4.43 -14.17 -6.81
N LYS A 133 -5.60 -13.62 -6.51
CA LYS A 133 -6.17 -12.47 -7.19
C LYS A 133 -6.43 -11.35 -6.20
N ASP A 134 -5.75 -10.22 -6.42
CA ASP A 134 -5.89 -9.05 -5.58
C ASP A 134 -6.81 -8.02 -6.26
N LYS A 135 -7.73 -7.42 -5.49
CA LYS A 135 -8.58 -6.31 -5.91
C LYS A 135 -8.54 -5.21 -4.86
N ILE A 136 -8.37 -3.96 -5.28
CA ILE A 136 -8.42 -2.80 -4.39
C ILE A 136 -9.71 -2.04 -4.68
N VAL A 137 -10.44 -1.71 -3.62
CA VAL A 137 -11.67 -0.89 -3.69
C VAL A 137 -11.50 0.27 -2.71
N SER A 138 -11.87 1.46 -3.17
CA SER A 138 -11.91 2.66 -2.32
C SER A 138 -13.34 2.95 -1.89
N TYR A 139 -13.53 3.19 -0.60
CA TYR A 139 -14.81 3.57 -0.01
C TYR A 139 -14.71 4.97 0.55
N GLY A 140 -15.73 5.80 0.32
CA GLY A 140 -15.91 7.10 0.95
C GLY A 140 -17.19 7.08 1.77
N LEU A 141 -17.09 7.41 3.06
CA LEU A 141 -18.25 7.57 3.93
C LEU A 141 -18.34 9.01 4.42
N GLN A 142 -19.45 9.66 4.12
CA GLN A 142 -19.71 11.02 4.56
C GLN A 142 -20.12 11.01 6.05
N LEU A 143 -19.40 11.72 6.90
CA LEU A 143 -19.54 11.62 8.36
C LEU A 143 -20.67 12.49 8.95
N ILE A 144 -21.55 13.07 8.13
CA ILE A 144 -22.71 13.84 8.59
C ILE A 144 -24.00 13.04 8.38
N HIS A 145 -24.33 12.69 7.13
CA HIS A 145 -25.54 11.94 6.79
C HIS A 145 -25.28 10.44 6.54
N GLY A 146 -24.02 10.04 6.36
CA GLY A 146 -23.65 8.63 6.28
C GLY A 146 -23.74 8.01 4.89
N GLN A 147 -23.79 8.82 3.82
CA GLN A 147 -23.70 8.31 2.45
C GLN A 147 -22.40 7.54 2.25
N LEU A 148 -22.51 6.37 1.64
CA LEU A 148 -21.40 5.52 1.25
C LEU A 148 -21.22 5.56 -0.27
N VAL A 149 -19.99 5.80 -0.71
CA VAL A 149 -19.60 5.94 -2.12
C VAL A 149 -18.48 4.97 -2.42
N HIS A 150 -18.64 4.14 -3.44
CA HIS A 150 -17.59 3.25 -3.95
C HIS A 150 -16.70 4.01 -4.96
N ASN A 151 -15.47 3.53 -5.14
CA ASN A 151 -14.47 4.13 -6.02
C ASN A 151 -14.15 5.60 -5.68
N MET A 152 -14.22 5.96 -4.39
CA MET A 152 -13.99 7.32 -3.90
C MET A 152 -12.66 7.94 -4.37
N MET A 153 -11.62 7.14 -4.56
CA MET A 153 -10.33 7.65 -5.08
C MET A 153 -10.45 8.26 -6.48
N GLU A 154 -11.37 7.79 -7.33
CA GLU A 154 -11.61 8.39 -8.65
C GLU A 154 -12.18 9.80 -8.53
N ASN A 155 -13.03 10.02 -7.52
CA ASN A 155 -13.59 11.35 -7.21
C ASN A 155 -12.54 12.29 -6.60
N LEU A 156 -11.55 11.76 -5.90
CA LEU A 156 -10.47 12.54 -5.28
C LEU A 156 -9.35 12.93 -6.26
N LYS A 157 -9.07 12.11 -7.28
CA LYS A 157 -8.01 12.36 -8.27
C LYS A 157 -8.00 13.77 -8.89
N PRO A 158 -9.15 14.36 -9.30
CA PRO A 158 -9.15 15.69 -9.90
C PRO A 158 -9.03 16.85 -8.90
N LEU A 159 -9.12 16.57 -7.58
CA LEU A 159 -9.15 17.60 -6.56
C LEU A 159 -7.74 18.01 -6.12
N CYS A 160 -7.57 19.28 -5.76
CA CYS A 160 -6.37 19.75 -5.08
C CYS A 160 -6.55 19.54 -3.58
N LEU A 161 -5.73 18.66 -2.99
CA LEU A 161 -5.85 18.26 -1.59
C LEU A 161 -4.58 18.61 -0.83
N GLU A 162 -4.72 19.35 0.26
CA GLU A 162 -3.62 19.83 1.07
C GLU A 162 -3.84 19.54 2.57
N PRO A 163 -2.78 19.39 3.38
CA PRO A 163 -2.91 19.19 4.82
C PRO A 163 -3.31 20.47 5.57
N ILE A 164 -3.34 21.61 4.88
CA ILE A 164 -3.65 22.93 5.43
C ILE A 164 -5.00 23.38 4.85
N ILE A 165 -5.82 24.01 5.69
CA ILE A 165 -7.12 24.54 5.29
C ILE A 165 -6.88 25.80 4.44
N ALA A 166 -7.56 25.87 3.29
CA ALA A 166 -7.51 27.05 2.42
C ALA A 166 -8.15 28.29 3.09
N ASP A 167 -7.69 29.47 2.69
CA ASP A 167 -8.29 30.72 3.12
C ASP A 167 -9.79 30.74 2.77
N HIS A 168 -10.61 31.28 3.69
CA HIS A 168 -12.07 31.31 3.56
C HIS A 168 -12.75 29.92 3.45
N SER A 169 -12.15 28.89 4.05
CA SER A 169 -12.80 27.58 4.23
C SER A 169 -12.95 27.22 5.70
N PHE A 170 -14.01 26.48 6.06
CA PHE A 170 -14.19 25.97 7.41
C PHE A 170 -14.66 24.50 7.44
N PRO A 171 -14.09 23.65 8.32
CA PRO A 171 -14.48 22.26 8.43
C PRO A 171 -15.80 22.09 9.19
N MET A 172 -16.71 21.31 8.63
CA MET A 172 -17.96 20.91 9.28
C MET A 172 -17.73 19.82 10.32
N ALA A 173 -18.47 19.88 11.43
CA ALA A 173 -18.38 18.87 12.47
C ALA A 173 -18.91 17.50 11.98
N SER A 174 -18.19 16.43 12.33
CA SER A 174 -18.65 15.06 12.09
C SER A 174 -19.76 14.71 13.07
N LEU A 175 -20.91 14.24 12.57
CA LEU A 175 -21.99 13.70 13.40
C LEU A 175 -21.78 12.20 13.68
N ILE A 176 -21.13 11.51 12.75
CA ILE A 176 -20.77 10.10 12.83
C ILE A 176 -19.30 10.00 13.25
N GLN A 177 -19.05 9.26 14.34
CA GLN A 177 -17.68 8.98 14.77
C GLN A 177 -16.94 8.12 13.74
N VAL A 178 -15.64 8.38 13.55
CA VAL A 178 -14.77 7.63 12.61
C VAL A 178 -14.86 6.12 12.84
N GLU A 179 -14.88 5.68 14.10
CA GLU A 179 -14.97 4.25 14.44
C GLU A 179 -16.31 3.62 13.99
N SER A 180 -17.41 4.35 14.17
CA SER A 180 -18.73 3.92 13.67
C SER A 180 -18.73 3.87 12.14
N GLY A 181 -18.09 4.84 11.50
CA GLY A 181 -17.93 4.86 10.06
C GLY A 181 -17.12 3.68 9.51
N LEU A 182 -16.01 3.35 10.16
CA LEU A 182 -15.19 2.18 9.83
C LEU A 182 -15.99 0.88 9.97
N ARG A 183 -16.84 0.76 11.01
CA ARG A 183 -17.73 -0.41 11.15
C ARG A 183 -18.71 -0.53 9.98
N ARG A 184 -19.26 0.58 9.47
CA ARG A 184 -20.12 0.57 8.28
C ARG A 184 -19.36 0.13 7.03
N ILE A 185 -18.17 0.67 6.81
CA ILE A 185 -17.31 0.28 5.68
C ILE A 185 -16.90 -1.20 5.78
N LYS A 186 -16.59 -1.70 6.98
CA LYS A 186 -16.30 -3.12 7.21
C LYS A 186 -17.48 -4.01 6.81
N ASN A 187 -18.70 -3.63 7.18
CA ASN A 187 -19.91 -4.39 6.81
C ASN A 187 -20.14 -4.36 5.30
N GLU A 188 -19.88 -3.24 4.64
CA GLU A 188 -19.93 -3.15 3.17
C GLU A 188 -18.86 -4.03 2.51
N ALA A 189 -17.62 -3.98 3.00
CA ALA A 189 -16.55 -4.81 2.49
C ALA A 189 -16.85 -6.30 2.64
N ARG A 190 -17.53 -6.70 3.72
CA ARG A 190 -17.99 -8.08 3.88
C ARG A 190 -19.06 -8.43 2.86
N ARG A 191 -20.06 -7.56 2.68
CA ARG A 191 -21.12 -7.74 1.67
C ARG A 191 -20.54 -7.88 0.26
N PHE A 192 -19.53 -7.08 -0.07
CA PHE A 192 -18.83 -7.17 -1.34
C PHE A 192 -18.19 -8.55 -1.58
N VAL A 193 -17.72 -9.22 -0.52
CA VAL A 193 -17.21 -10.60 -0.62
C VAL A 193 -18.35 -11.60 -0.73
N ASP A 194 -19.42 -11.44 0.07
CA ASP A 194 -20.59 -12.32 0.06
C ASP A 194 -21.34 -12.29 -1.29
N GLU A 195 -21.32 -11.16 -2.00
CA GLU A 195 -21.90 -10.99 -3.34
C GLU A 195 -20.93 -11.42 -4.48
N HIS A 196 -19.67 -11.72 -4.17
CA HIS A 196 -18.70 -12.14 -5.17
C HIS A 196 -19.01 -13.57 -5.64
N PRO A 197 -18.97 -13.86 -6.96
CA PRO A 197 -19.23 -15.23 -7.45
C PRO A 197 -18.25 -16.25 -6.87
N ASP A 198 -18.77 -17.38 -6.40
CA ASP A 198 -17.99 -18.47 -5.77
C ASP A 198 -17.31 -19.41 -6.78
N ASP A 199 -17.46 -19.15 -8.10
CA ASP A 199 -16.89 -19.95 -9.19
C ASP A 199 -15.39 -20.28 -8.99
N TRP A 200 -14.64 -19.36 -8.40
CA TRP A 200 -13.20 -19.54 -8.15
C TRP A 200 -12.93 -20.51 -7.01
N ALA A 201 -13.75 -20.49 -5.96
CA ALA A 201 -13.65 -21.34 -4.79
C ALA A 201 -14.06 -22.78 -5.15
N GLU A 202 -15.16 -22.95 -5.88
CA GLU A 202 -15.62 -24.25 -6.38
C GLU A 202 -14.56 -24.92 -7.28
N LYS A 203 -13.94 -24.15 -8.19
CA LYS A 203 -12.85 -24.65 -9.03
C LYS A 203 -11.62 -25.06 -8.22
N ALA A 204 -11.29 -24.30 -7.17
CA ALA A 204 -10.16 -24.62 -6.30
C ALA A 204 -10.42 -25.91 -5.50
N GLU A 205 -11.63 -26.08 -4.98
CA GLU A 205 -12.04 -27.29 -4.25
C GLU A 205 -12.05 -28.52 -5.14
N LYS A 206 -12.57 -28.42 -6.37
CA LYS A 206 -12.52 -29.51 -7.34
C LYS A 206 -11.07 -29.95 -7.62
N LYS A 207 -10.18 -28.99 -7.89
CA LYS A 207 -8.75 -29.29 -8.08
C LYS A 207 -8.11 -29.92 -6.84
N MET A 208 -8.46 -29.43 -5.65
CA MET A 208 -7.97 -30.00 -4.40
C MET A 208 -8.35 -31.49 -4.29
N LEU A 209 -9.60 -31.84 -4.60
CA LEU A 209 -10.07 -33.22 -4.57
C LEU A 209 -9.37 -34.10 -5.61
N GLU A 210 -9.13 -33.59 -6.82
CA GLU A 210 -8.36 -34.28 -7.86
C GLU A 210 -6.93 -34.58 -7.37
N GLU A 211 -6.22 -33.59 -6.83
CA GLU A 211 -4.86 -33.74 -6.28
C GLU A 211 -4.81 -34.71 -5.08
N LEU A 212 -5.78 -34.62 -4.17
CA LEU A 212 -5.89 -35.55 -3.05
C LEU A 212 -6.14 -36.99 -3.52
N THR A 213 -6.95 -37.17 -4.57
CA THR A 213 -7.24 -38.49 -5.13
C THR A 213 -5.98 -39.10 -5.76
N LEU A 214 -5.21 -38.31 -6.49
CA LEU A 214 -3.92 -38.73 -7.04
C LEU A 214 -2.92 -39.12 -5.94
N LEU A 215 -2.83 -38.32 -4.87
CA LEU A 215 -1.98 -38.62 -3.72
C LEU A 215 -2.37 -39.95 -3.05
N HIS A 216 -3.66 -40.19 -2.82
CA HIS A 216 -4.14 -41.46 -2.25
C HIS A 216 -3.80 -42.65 -3.14
N ALA A 217 -4.03 -42.55 -4.45
CA ALA A 217 -3.73 -43.62 -5.40
C ALA A 217 -2.22 -43.92 -5.46
N TYR A 218 -1.38 -42.89 -5.45
CA TYR A 218 0.08 -43.03 -5.42
C TYR A 218 0.56 -43.71 -4.12
N ASN A 219 0.05 -43.28 -2.97
CA ASN A 219 0.42 -43.88 -1.68
C ASN A 219 0.02 -45.37 -1.59
N GLN A 220 -1.14 -45.75 -2.13
CA GLN A 220 -1.55 -47.16 -2.20
C GLN A 220 -0.62 -48.01 -3.08
N ALA A 221 -0.04 -47.43 -4.14
CA ALA A 221 0.87 -48.14 -5.04
C ALA A 221 2.31 -48.26 -4.50
N VAL A 222 2.80 -47.25 -3.77
CA VAL A 222 4.20 -47.14 -3.34
C VAL A 222 4.40 -47.45 -1.85
N SER A 223 3.32 -47.57 -1.07
CA SER A 223 3.33 -47.85 0.37
C SER A 223 4.27 -46.90 1.15
N SER A 224 4.13 -45.59 0.91
CA SER A 224 4.92 -44.55 1.56
C SER A 224 4.68 -44.48 3.07
N ALA A 225 5.62 -43.94 3.83
CA ALA A 225 5.44 -43.70 5.27
C ALA A 225 4.22 -42.80 5.53
N TRP A 226 3.44 -43.13 6.56
CA TRP A 226 2.22 -42.40 6.92
C TRP A 226 2.48 -40.91 7.18
N GLU A 227 3.63 -40.57 7.75
CA GLU A 227 4.02 -39.18 8.05
C GLU A 227 4.21 -38.33 6.80
N ASP A 228 4.87 -38.88 5.77
CA ASP A 228 5.09 -38.18 4.49
C ASP A 228 3.75 -37.94 3.78
N TYR A 229 2.87 -38.93 3.81
CA TYR A 229 1.53 -38.84 3.25
C TYR A 229 0.67 -37.77 3.94
N GLU A 230 0.61 -37.76 5.28
CA GLU A 230 -0.16 -36.75 6.01
C GLU A 230 0.42 -35.34 5.83
N LYS A 231 1.75 -35.21 5.74
CA LYS A 231 2.40 -33.93 5.44
C LYS A 231 1.98 -33.42 4.06
N GLU A 232 2.11 -34.24 3.03
CA GLU A 232 1.78 -33.84 1.65
C GLU A 232 0.28 -33.53 1.49
N LYS A 233 -0.60 -34.32 2.12
CA LYS A 233 -2.04 -34.05 2.19
C LYS A 233 -2.35 -32.70 2.84
N ASN A 234 -1.66 -32.35 3.92
CA ASN A 234 -1.82 -31.05 4.57
C ASN A 234 -1.29 -29.91 3.70
N ASP A 235 -0.18 -30.11 2.99
CA ASP A 235 0.37 -29.13 2.05
C ASP A 235 -0.59 -28.87 0.87
N ILE A 236 -1.21 -29.92 0.32
CA ILE A 236 -2.26 -29.80 -0.71
C ILE A 236 -3.45 -29.00 -0.17
N ARG A 237 -3.95 -29.35 1.02
CA ARG A 237 -5.07 -28.63 1.64
C ARG A 237 -4.74 -27.16 1.85
N SER A 238 -3.58 -26.85 2.43
CA SER A 238 -3.14 -25.47 2.67
C SER A 238 -3.04 -24.65 1.38
N ARG A 239 -2.58 -25.28 0.28
CA ARG A 239 -2.42 -24.62 -1.02
C ARG A 239 -3.74 -24.35 -1.73
N TYR A 240 -4.68 -25.29 -1.69
CA TYR A 240 -5.90 -25.21 -2.48
C TYR A 240 -7.12 -24.70 -1.70
N HIS A 241 -7.07 -24.67 -0.37
CA HIS A 241 -8.17 -24.16 0.46
C HIS A 241 -8.47 -22.70 0.08
N PRO A 242 -9.69 -22.41 -0.42
CA PRO A 242 -10.06 -21.07 -0.83
C PRO A 242 -10.23 -20.18 0.40
N SER A 243 -9.53 -19.05 0.43
CA SER A 243 -9.64 -18.05 1.47
C SER A 243 -9.70 -16.64 0.90
N VAL A 244 -10.40 -15.75 1.60
CA VAL A 244 -10.44 -14.32 1.26
C VAL A 244 -9.82 -13.53 2.40
N HIS A 245 -8.74 -12.81 2.10
CA HIS A 245 -8.11 -11.88 3.03
C HIS A 245 -8.56 -10.45 2.72
N ILE A 246 -8.98 -9.73 3.75
CA ILE A 246 -9.43 -8.34 3.65
C ILE A 246 -8.50 -7.48 4.51
N ASP A 247 -7.77 -6.59 3.86
CA ASP A 247 -6.80 -5.70 4.50
C ASP A 247 -7.12 -4.23 4.20
N ILE A 248 -7.13 -3.38 5.22
CA ILE A 248 -7.16 -1.93 5.00
C ILE A 248 -5.74 -1.49 4.61
N SER A 249 -5.60 -1.01 3.38
CA SER A 249 -4.31 -0.57 2.83
C SER A 249 -3.91 0.81 3.39
N ASN A 250 -4.87 1.73 3.42
CA ASN A 250 -4.73 3.04 4.04
C ASN A 250 -6.12 3.65 4.26
N SER A 251 -6.16 4.72 5.04
CA SER A 251 -7.38 5.47 5.32
C SER A 251 -7.06 6.95 5.56
N GLY A 252 -8.07 7.78 5.58
CA GLY A 252 -7.90 9.17 5.92
C GLY A 252 -9.21 9.91 6.06
N LEU A 253 -9.10 11.11 6.63
CA LEU A 253 -10.20 12.04 6.73
C LEU A 253 -10.00 13.17 5.72
N PHE A 254 -10.98 13.34 4.85
CA PHE A 254 -10.95 14.31 3.75
C PHE A 254 -12.07 15.31 3.97
N TYR A 255 -11.74 16.60 3.98
CA TYR A 255 -12.71 17.68 4.10
C TYR A 255 -12.94 18.26 2.71
N LEU A 256 -14.09 17.93 2.12
CA LEU A 256 -14.40 18.25 0.72
C LEU A 256 -15.53 19.26 0.63
N SER A 257 -15.52 20.11 -0.39
CA SER A 257 -16.60 21.06 -0.70
C SER A 257 -17.93 20.36 -1.02
N GLN A 258 -17.85 19.14 -1.56
CA GLN A 258 -19.03 18.34 -1.91
C GLN A 258 -19.56 17.58 -0.69
N SER A 259 -20.85 17.77 -0.40
CA SER A 259 -21.56 17.04 0.64
C SER A 259 -22.12 15.70 0.16
N SER A 260 -22.21 15.46 -1.14
CA SER A 260 -22.71 14.22 -1.76
C SER A 260 -22.06 14.00 -3.12
N PHE A 261 -21.83 12.73 -3.48
CA PHE A 261 -21.50 12.28 -4.83
C PHE A 261 -22.66 11.50 -5.46
#